data_AF-A0A383VFL9-F1
#
_entry.id   AF-A0A383VFL9-F1
#
_cell.length_a   1.000
_cell.length_b   1.000
_cell.length_c   1.000
_cell.angle_alpha   90.00
_cell.angle_beta   90.00
_cell.angle_gamma   90.00
#
_symmetry.space_group_name_H-M   'P 1'
#
loop_
_entity.id
_entity.type
_entity.pdbx_description
1 polymer ?
#
loop_
_entity_poly.entity_id
_entity_poly.type
_entity_poly.pdbx_seq_one_letter_code
_entity_poly.pdbx_strand_id
1 'polypeptide(L)'
;MEADQAPGWITVRADRYEAVVSVARVMEYPSSYLATLVQLELAQGSPDPAVRLDCNADEAREIVAVLRQGTRYEPPTHNMRLVRSLRHTLDFMGLPTPPSPAAVSMR
;
A
#
# COMPACT_ATOMS: atom_id res chain seq x y z
N MET A 1 6.42 -5.05 -31.47
CA MET A 1 7.63 -5.35 -30.70
C MET A 1 7.19 -5.52 -29.27
N GLU A 2 7.47 -6.70 -28.72
CA GLU A 2 7.14 -7.15 -27.37
C GLU A 2 7.63 -6.19 -26.29
N ALA A 3 6.77 -5.99 -25.30
CA ALA A 3 7.19 -5.92 -23.91
C ALA A 3 6.07 -6.56 -23.08
N ASP A 4 5.95 -7.88 -23.21
CA ASP A 4 5.26 -8.72 -22.23
C ASP A 4 6.15 -8.78 -20.98
N GLN A 5 6.35 -7.62 -20.34
CA GLN A 5 7.03 -7.57 -19.05
C GLN A 5 6.04 -8.13 -18.03
N ALA A 6 6.35 -9.33 -17.55
CA ALA A 6 5.64 -9.98 -16.46
C ALA A 6 5.33 -8.97 -15.35
N PRO A 7 4.14 -9.03 -14.71
CA PRO A 7 3.80 -8.17 -13.60
C PRO A 7 4.85 -8.38 -12.50
N GLY A 8 5.78 -7.42 -12.37
CA GLY A 8 6.87 -7.51 -11.42
C GLY A 8 6.35 -7.66 -10.00
N TRP A 9 7.14 -8.30 -9.15
CA TRP A 9 6.90 -8.37 -7.72
C TRP A 9 7.88 -7.43 -7.02
N ILE A 10 7.40 -6.78 -5.96
CA ILE A 10 8.24 -5.93 -5.12
C ILE A 10 7.96 -6.21 -3.65
N THR A 11 9.01 -6.13 -2.85
CA THR A 11 8.94 -6.36 -1.41
C THR A 11 8.67 -5.03 -0.70
N VAL A 12 7.65 -4.97 0.15
CA VAL A 12 7.33 -3.81 1.01
C VAL A 12 7.74 -4.15 2.43
N ARG A 13 8.59 -3.32 3.04
CA ARG A 13 9.13 -3.52 4.40
C ARG A 13 8.77 -2.35 5.32
N ALA A 14 8.41 -2.66 6.56
CA ALA A 14 8.25 -1.67 7.62
C ALA A 14 8.46 -2.33 8.98
N ASP A 15 9.39 -1.82 9.79
CA ASP A 15 9.85 -2.47 11.03
C ASP A 15 10.16 -3.98 10.84
N ARG A 16 9.34 -4.83 11.46
CA ARG A 16 9.38 -6.30 11.43
C ARG A 16 8.40 -6.93 10.44
N TYR A 17 7.67 -6.11 9.69
CA TYR A 17 6.73 -6.56 8.67
C TYR A 17 7.36 -6.51 7.29
N GLU A 18 7.11 -7.57 6.52
CA GLU A 18 7.54 -7.72 5.14
C GLU A 18 6.45 -8.41 4.34
N ALA A 19 6.15 -7.90 3.16
CA ALA A 19 5.21 -8.55 2.24
C ALA A 19 5.59 -8.29 0.79
N VAL A 20 5.43 -9.33 -0.03
CA VAL A 20 5.55 -9.23 -1.48
C VAL A 20 4.21 -8.77 -2.05
N VAL A 21 4.26 -7.76 -2.91
CA VAL A 21 3.11 -7.21 -3.63
C VAL A 21 3.40 -7.13 -5.12
N SER A 22 2.35 -7.23 -5.93
CA SER A 22 2.50 -7.03 -7.37
C SER A 22 2.69 -5.55 -7.67
N VAL A 23 3.69 -5.24 -8.50
CA VAL A 23 3.91 -3.89 -9.05
C VAL A 23 2.64 -3.41 -9.74
N ALA A 24 1.92 -4.28 -10.45
CA ALA A 24 0.67 -3.91 -11.11
C ALA A 24 -0.37 -3.32 -10.14
N ARG A 25 -0.47 -3.87 -8.92
CA ARG A 25 -1.38 -3.36 -7.87
C ARG A 25 -0.96 -1.99 -7.35
N VAL A 26 0.34 -1.78 -7.18
CA VAL A 26 0.86 -0.45 -6.79
C VAL A 26 0.59 0.57 -7.90
N MET A 27 0.78 0.15 -9.14
CA MET A 27 0.62 0.98 -10.34
C MET A 27 -0.84 1.27 -10.72
N GLU A 28 -1.83 0.68 -10.04
CA GLU A 28 -3.22 1.15 -10.10
C GLU A 28 -3.34 2.60 -9.57
N TYR A 29 -2.38 3.04 -8.75
CA TYR A 29 -2.30 4.39 -8.20
C TYR A 29 -0.98 5.07 -8.60
N PRO A 30 -0.79 5.41 -9.89
CA PRO A 30 0.52 5.84 -10.42
C PRO A 30 1.00 7.19 -9.86
N SER A 31 0.08 8.03 -9.36
CA SER A 31 0.41 9.30 -8.70
C SER A 31 0.71 9.15 -7.21
N SER A 32 0.63 7.94 -6.66
CA SER A 32 0.91 7.70 -5.24
C SER A 32 2.40 7.83 -4.94
N TYR A 33 2.71 8.22 -3.70
CA TYR A 33 4.08 8.23 -3.20
C TYR A 33 4.70 6.83 -3.28
N LEU A 34 3.92 5.79 -2.99
CA LEU A 34 4.38 4.41 -3.08
C LEU A 34 4.77 4.04 -4.52
N ALA A 35 3.95 4.38 -5.52
CA ALA A 35 4.29 4.13 -6.93
C ALA A 35 5.60 4.82 -7.34
N THR A 36 5.83 6.04 -6.84
CA THR A 36 7.09 6.77 -7.07
C THR A 36 8.28 5.99 -6.51
N LEU A 37 8.19 5.50 -5.26
CA LEU A 37 9.25 4.70 -4.65
C LEU A 37 9.51 3.40 -5.42
N VAL A 38 8.44 2.70 -5.81
CA VAL A 38 8.55 1.45 -6.59
C VAL A 38 9.22 1.71 -7.94
N GLN A 39 8.86 2.77 -8.65
CA GLN A 39 9.50 3.12 -9.92
C GLN A 39 10.99 3.42 -9.76
N LEU A 40 11.37 4.18 -8.73
CA LEU A 40 12.77 4.48 -8.42
C LEU A 40 13.57 3.22 -8.09
N GLU A 41 12.97 2.28 -7.36
CA GLU A 41 13.60 1.00 -7.01
C GLU A 41 13.78 0.10 -8.24
N LEU A 42 12.74 -0.01 -9.07
CA LEU A 42 12.81 -0.80 -10.31
C LEU A 42 13.81 -0.21 -11.30
N ALA A 43 13.94 1.12 -11.38
CA ALA A 43 14.91 1.78 -12.25
C ALA A 43 16.37 1.50 -11.87
N GLN A 44 16.64 1.13 -10.61
CA GLN A 44 17.97 0.72 -10.16
C GLN A 44 18.36 -0.69 -10.63
N GLY A 45 17.39 -1.50 -11.08
CA GLY A 45 17.64 -2.85 -11.59
C GLY A 45 18.04 -3.87 -10.51
N SER A 46 17.58 -3.69 -9.26
CA SER A 46 17.82 -4.65 -8.19
C SER A 46 17.20 -6.02 -8.52
N PRO A 47 17.92 -7.14 -8.30
CA PRO A 47 17.37 -8.48 -8.50
C PRO A 47 16.27 -8.85 -7.49
N ASP A 48 16.23 -8.16 -6.34
CA ASP A 48 15.19 -8.28 -5.32
C ASP A 48 14.76 -6.86 -4.92
N PRO A 49 13.88 -6.22 -5.71
CA PRO A 49 13.48 -4.85 -5.46
C PRO A 49 12.69 -4.77 -4.15
N ALA A 50 13.05 -3.82 -3.30
CA ALA A 50 12.38 -3.62 -2.02
C ALA A 50 12.21 -2.13 -1.68
N VAL A 51 11.02 -1.76 -1.22
CA VAL A 51 10.74 -0.42 -0.68
C VAL A 51 10.51 -0.50 0.83
N ARG A 52 11.07 0.48 1.55
CA ARG A 52 10.87 0.62 2.99
C ARG A 52 9.89 1.75 3.27
N LEU A 53 8.85 1.47 4.04
CA LEU A 53 7.89 2.46 4.53
C LEU A 53 8.31 2.93 5.93
N ASP A 54 8.20 4.23 6.17
CA ASP A 54 8.40 4.84 7.48
C ASP A 54 7.09 4.83 8.26
N CYS A 55 6.65 3.63 8.64
CA CYS A 55 5.44 3.40 9.41
C CYS A 55 5.60 2.14 10.26
N ASN A 56 4.67 1.91 11.19
CA ASN A 56 4.74 0.71 12.02
C ASN A 56 4.28 -0.55 11.26
N ALA A 57 4.67 -1.71 11.78
CA ALA A 57 4.34 -3.02 11.19
C ALA A 57 2.82 -3.26 10.95
N ASP A 58 1.95 -2.73 11.82
CA ASP A 58 0.51 -2.93 11.68
C ASP A 58 -0.08 -2.04 10.59
N GLU A 59 0.38 -0.79 10.48
CA GLU A 59 0.02 0.12 9.38
C GLU A 59 0.46 -0.43 8.04
N ALA A 60 1.69 -0.93 7.93
CA ALA A 60 2.19 -1.52 6.70
C ALA A 60 1.37 -2.74 6.27
N ARG A 61 0.92 -3.57 7.23
CA ARG A 61 0.02 -4.69 6.96
C ARG A 61 -1.29 -4.21 6.34
N GLU A 62 -1.88 -3.15 6.91
CA GLU A 62 -3.12 -2.60 6.39
C GLU A 62 -2.94 -1.89 5.05
N ILE A 63 -1.84 -1.18 4.81
CA ILE A 63 -1.51 -0.58 3.50
C ILE A 63 -1.44 -1.67 2.43
N VAL A 64 -0.77 -2.79 2.71
CA VAL A 64 -0.73 -3.95 1.80
C VAL A 64 -2.12 -4.55 1.60
N ALA A 65 -2.96 -4.58 2.64
CA ALA A 65 -4.34 -5.03 2.52
C ALA A 65 -5.18 -4.11 1.60
N VAL A 66 -5.01 -2.78 1.70
CA VAL A 66 -5.63 -1.80 0.80
C VAL A 66 -5.21 -2.07 -0.65
N LEU A 67 -3.92 -2.25 -0.92
CA LEU A 67 -3.42 -2.52 -2.27
C LEU A 67 -3.96 -3.84 -2.86
N ARG A 68 -4.16 -4.86 -2.02
CA ARG A 68 -4.65 -6.17 -2.47
C ARG A 68 -6.17 -6.21 -2.68
N GLN A 69 -6.92 -5.55 -1.82
CA GLN A 69 -8.39 -5.62 -1.78
C GLN A 69 -9.05 -4.45 -2.51
N GLY A 70 -8.35 -3.33 -2.69
CA GLY A 70 -8.85 -2.13 -3.35
C GLY A 70 -10.13 -1.61 -2.68
N THR A 71 -11.18 -1.43 -3.48
CA THR A 71 -12.50 -0.95 -3.01
C THR A 71 -13.23 -1.91 -2.07
N ARG A 72 -12.77 -3.15 -1.94
CA ARG A 72 -13.33 -4.16 -1.02
C ARG A 72 -12.67 -4.17 0.35
N TYR A 73 -11.64 -3.34 0.56
CA TYR A 73 -10.95 -3.29 1.84
C TYR A 73 -11.86 -2.75 2.94
N GLU A 74 -11.94 -3.49 4.05
CA GLU A 74 -12.64 -3.08 5.27
C GLU A 74 -11.60 -2.80 6.38
N PRO A 75 -11.58 -1.59 6.97
CA PRO A 75 -10.63 -1.26 8.01
C PRO A 75 -10.91 -2.02 9.32
N PRO A 76 -9.87 -2.29 10.15
CA PRO A 76 -10.03 -3.03 11.39
C PRO A 76 -10.92 -2.28 12.40
N THR A 77 -12.01 -2.91 12.83
CA THR A 77 -13.01 -2.29 13.74
C THR A 77 -12.60 -2.27 15.21
N HIS A 78 -11.67 -3.14 15.60
CA HIS A 78 -11.24 -3.31 16.99
C HIS A 78 -10.13 -2.32 17.42
N ASN A 79 -9.51 -1.58 16.48
CA ASN A 79 -8.41 -0.67 16.78
C ASN A 79 -8.56 0.68 16.08
N MET A 80 -9.37 1.56 16.67
CA MET A 80 -9.64 2.90 16.12
C MET A 80 -8.42 3.83 16.07
N ARG A 81 -7.39 3.59 16.89
CA ARG A 81 -6.14 4.35 16.82
C ARG A 81 -5.39 4.02 15.53
N LEU A 82 -5.25 2.73 15.22
CA LEU A 82 -4.67 2.25 13.97
C LEU A 82 -5.44 2.79 12.77
N VAL A 83 -6.78 2.73 12.77
CA VAL A 83 -7.59 3.24 11.66
C VAL A 83 -7.34 4.73 11.40
N ARG A 84 -7.25 5.56 12.44
CA ARG A 84 -6.97 7.00 12.28
C ARG A 84 -5.58 7.23 11.69
N SER A 85 -4.58 6.54 12.22
CA SER A 85 -3.20 6.66 11.76
C SER A 85 -3.04 6.19 10.32
N LEU A 86 -3.60 5.02 10.00
CA LEU A 86 -3.68 4.47 8.64
C LEU A 86 -4.31 5.47 7.65
N ARG A 87 -5.40 6.14 8.03
CA ARG A 87 -6.02 7.15 7.16
C ARG A 87 -5.09 8.31 6.85
N HIS A 88 -4.39 8.84 7.85
CA HIS A 88 -3.38 9.88 7.63
C HIS A 88 -2.26 9.39 6.71
N THR A 89 -1.79 8.16 6.91
CA THR A 89 -0.72 7.58 6.08
C THR A 89 -1.18 7.34 4.65
N LEU A 90 -2.38 6.80 4.43
CA LEU A 90 -2.94 6.57 3.09
C LEU A 90 -3.17 7.88 2.34
N ASP A 91 -3.70 8.90 3.03
CA ASP A 91 -3.90 10.24 2.47
C ASP A 91 -2.55 10.87 2.05
N PHE A 92 -1.55 10.83 2.95
CA PHE A 92 -0.18 11.27 2.64
C PHE A 92 0.41 10.52 1.44
N MET A 93 0.19 9.21 1.35
CA MET A 93 0.70 8.39 0.25
C MET A 93 -0.09 8.58 -1.06
N GLY A 94 -1.23 9.28 -1.05
CA GLY A 94 -2.12 9.38 -2.21
C GLY A 94 -2.79 8.05 -2.57
N LEU A 95 -3.04 7.19 -1.58
CA LEU A 95 -3.73 5.91 -1.71
C LEU A 95 -5.21 6.01 -1.29
N PRO A 96 -6.08 5.08 -1.74
CA PRO A 96 -7.49 5.08 -1.36
C PRO A 96 -7.64 5.04 0.15
N THR A 97 -8.28 6.07 0.69
CA THR A 97 -8.57 6.14 2.13
C THR A 97 -9.91 5.45 2.39
N PRO A 98 -9.97 4.46 3.31
CA PRO A 98 -11.22 3.79 3.64
C PRO A 98 -12.23 4.78 4.25
N PRO A 99 -13.54 4.60 3.99
CA PRO A 99 -14.57 5.45 4.58
C PRO A 99 -14.53 5.36 6.11
N SER A 100 -14.86 6.48 6.76
CA SER A 100 -14.92 6.52 8.23
C SER A 100 -15.97 5.52 8.73
N PRO A 101 -15.67 4.64 9.69
CA PRO A 101 -16.70 3.77 10.29
C PRO A 101 -17.82 4.58 10.97
N ALA A 102 -17.53 5.81 11.42
CA ALA A 102 -18.55 6.73 11.94
C ALA A 102 -19.57 7.20 10.88
N ALA A 103 -19.23 7.13 9.59
CA ALA A 103 -20.12 7.51 8.50
C ALA A 103 -21.12 6.38 8.14
N VAL A 104 -20.84 5.14 8.53
CA VAL A 104 -21.71 3.99 8.27
C VAL A 104 -22.84 3.90 9.31
N SER A 105 -22.65 4.45 10.50
CA SER A 105 -23.64 4.44 11.58
C SER A 105 -24.77 5.47 11.44
N MET A 106 -24.84 6.19 10.32
CA MET A 106 -25.87 7.20 9.99
C MET A 106 -26.70 6.84 8.74
N ARG A 107 -26.64 5.59 8.26
CA ARG A 107 -27.49 5.08 7.18
C ARG A 107 -28.40 3.97 7.67
#